data_AF-A0A9D8NEN9-F1
#
_entry.id   AF-A0A9D8NEN9-F1
#
_cell.length_a   1.000
_cell.length_b   1.000
_cell.length_c   1.000
_cell.angle_alpha   90.00
_cell.angle_beta   90.00
_cell.angle_gamma   90.00
#
_symmetry.space_group_name_H-M   'P 1'
#
loop_
_entity.id
_entity.type
_entity.pdbx_description
1 polymer ?
#
loop_
_entity_poly.entity_id
_entity_poly.type
_entity_poly.pdbx_seq_one_letter_code
_entity_poly.pdbx_strand_id
1 'polypeptide(L)' 'MRNLYHLCVASHNEVLFRDESDFLAFTNLMALAAYKTNEELLADALMSTHYHLAVMSHDPAPFISSLRHSYGRY' A
#
# COMPACT_ATOMS: atom_id res chain seq x y z
N MET A 1 2.42 -3.92 -21.55
CA MET A 1 2.07 -5.18 -20.86
C MET A 1 2.00 -4.88 -19.37
N ARG A 2 1.12 -5.54 -18.60
CA ARG A 2 1.15 -5.42 -17.13
C ARG A 2 2.15 -6.42 -16.58
N ASN A 3 2.91 -6.04 -15.56
CA ASN A 3 3.87 -6.89 -14.87
C ASN A 3 3.43 -7.06 -13.41
N LEU A 4 3.87 -8.16 -12.81
CA LEU A 4 3.75 -8.38 -11.37
C LEU A 4 4.88 -7.65 -10.65
N TYR A 5 4.52 -6.80 -9.70
CA TYR A 5 5.44 -6.09 -8.81
C TYR A 5 5.26 -6.58 -7.38
N HIS A 6 6.38 -6.81 -6.70
CA HIS A 6 6.43 -6.98 -5.25
C HIS A 6 6.87 -5.65 -4.63
N LEU A 7 5.95 -4.97 -3.97
CA LEU A 7 6.20 -3.68 -3.33
C LEU A 7 6.51 -3.92 -1.85
N CYS A 8 7.65 -3.43 -1.39
CA CYS A 8 8.09 -3.52 0.00
C CYS A 8 8.29 -2.12 0.54
N VAL A 9 7.53 -1.73 1.56
CA VAL A 9 7.64 -0.41 2.19
C VAL A 9 7.81 -0.57 3.67
N ALA A 10 8.89 -0.02 4.21
CA ALA A 10 9.20 -0.04 5.63
C ALA A 10 9.29 1.38 6.18
N SER A 11 8.81 1.56 7.41
CA SER A 11 9.19 2.70 8.24
C SER A 11 10.46 2.34 9.00
N HIS A 12 11.45 3.23 8.96
CA HIS A 12 12.76 2.96 9.55
C HIS A 12 12.78 3.24 11.05
N ASN A 13 11.90 4.11 11.55
CA ASN A 13 11.92 4.59 12.94
C ASN A 13 10.53 4.63 13.61
N GLU A 14 9.45 4.24 12.91
CA GLU A 14 8.09 4.40 13.41
C GLU A 14 7.23 3.16 13.15
N VAL A 15 6.20 3.00 13.97
CA VAL A 15 5.14 2.02 13.76
C VAL A 15 4.12 2.60 12.77
N LEU A 16 3.96 1.93 11.62
CA LEU A 16 2.94 2.23 10.62
C LEU A 16 1.54 1.84 11.11
N PHE A 17 1.37 0.63 11.64
CA PHE A 17 0.07 0.14 12.11
C PHE A 17 0.17 -0.27 13.58
N ARG A 18 -0.46 0.52 14.45
CA ARG A 18 -0.44 0.36 15.91
C ARG A 18 -1.56 -0.53 16.41
N ASP A 19 -2.74 -0.37 15.82
CA ASP A 19 -3.94 -1.10 16.19
C ASP A 19 -4.77 -1.50 14.96
N GLU A 20 -5.85 -2.23 15.18
CA GLU A 20 -6.72 -2.72 14.10
C GLU A 20 -7.30 -1.60 13.23
N SER A 21 -7.53 -0.40 13.79
CA SER A 21 -8.10 0.72 13.05
C SER A 21 -7.14 1.23 11.97
N ASP A 22 -5.84 1.23 12.26
CA ASP A 22 -4.78 1.55 11.32
C ASP A 22 -4.76 0.58 10.13
N PHE A 23 -4.84 -0.73 10.40
CA PHE A 23 -4.88 -1.77 9.37
C PHE A 23 -6.13 -1.63 8.48
N LEU A 24 -7.30 -1.37 9.07
CA LEU A 24 -8.55 -1.17 8.34
C LEU A 24 -8.51 0.10 7.48
N ALA A 25 -8.00 1.20 8.03
CA ALA A 25 -7.83 2.45 7.30
C ALA A 25 -6.87 2.28 6.12
N PHE A 26 -5.75 1.60 6.32
CA PHE A 26 -4.79 1.32 5.26
C PHE A 26 -5.39 0.42 4.18
N THR A 27 -6.16 -0.62 4.54
CA THR A 27 -6.85 -1.49 3.58
C THR A 27 -7.82 -0.71 2.69
N ASN A 28 -8.57 0.22 3.27
CA ASN A 28 -9.45 1.12 2.49
C ASN A 28 -8.66 2.05 1.55
N LEU A 29 -7.54 2.59 2.02
CA LEU A 29 -6.66 3.43 1.20
C LEU A 29 -6.03 2.63 0.05
N MET A 30 -5.64 1.37 0.29
CA MET A 30 -5.16 0.47 -0.75
C MET A 30 -6.20 0.23 -1.83
N ALA A 31 -7.43 -0.12 -1.45
CA ALA A 31 -8.52 -0.34 -2.39
C ALA A 31 -8.82 0.93 -3.22
N LEU A 32 -8.87 2.09 -2.56
CA LEU A 32 -9.11 3.37 -3.24
C LEU A 32 -7.97 3.76 -4.18
N ALA A 33 -6.72 3.58 -3.76
CA ALA A 33 -5.54 3.85 -4.58
C ALA A 33 -5.55 2.95 -5.81
N ALA A 34 -5.76 1.64 -5.62
CA ALA A 34 -5.81 0.68 -6.71
C ALA A 34 -6.91 1.02 -7.72
N TYR A 35 -8.11 1.39 -7.26
CA TYR A 35 -9.19 1.85 -8.14
C TYR A 35 -8.79 3.11 -8.93
N LYS A 36 -8.22 4.11 -8.27
CA LYS A 36 -7.83 5.39 -8.92
C LYS A 36 -6.71 5.23 -9.94
N THR A 37 -5.79 4.29 -9.72
CA THR A 37 -4.63 4.08 -10.59
C THR A 37 -4.79 2.85 -11.49
N ASN A 38 -5.97 2.24 -11.53
CA ASN A 38 -6.31 1.06 -12.34
C ASN A 38 -5.35 -0.12 -12.10
N GLU A 39 -5.09 -0.41 -10.83
CA GLU A 39 -4.24 -1.50 -10.38
C GLU A 39 -5.04 -2.70 -9.91
N GLU A 40 -4.41 -3.87 -9.96
CA GLU A 40 -4.97 -5.10 -9.45
C GLU A 40 -4.10 -5.60 -8.31
N LEU A 41 -4.68 -5.60 -7.12
CA LEU A 41 -4.07 -6.11 -5.89
C LEU A 41 -4.32 -7.62 -5.82
N LEU A 42 -3.25 -8.40 -5.77
CA LEU A 42 -3.32 -9.85 -5.74
C LEU A 42 -3.16 -10.40 -4.32
N ALA A 43 -2.32 -9.76 -3.51
CA ALA A 43 -2.06 -10.14 -2.13
C ALA A 43 -1.46 -8.97 -1.35
N ASP A 44 -1.69 -8.97 -0.05
CA ASP A 44 -1.09 -8.06 0.92
C ASP A 44 -0.57 -8.81 2.15
N ALA A 45 0.46 -8.25 2.77
CA ALA A 45 0.91 -8.63 4.11
C ALA A 45 1.28 -7.36 4.87
N LEU A 46 0.42 -6.97 5.82
CA LEU A 46 0.58 -5.76 6.61
C LEU A 46 1.20 -6.11 7.97
N MET A 47 2.26 -5.39 8.35
CA MET A 47 2.96 -5.56 9.62
C MET A 47 3.14 -4.20 10.29
N SER A 48 3.28 -4.18 11.62
CA SER A 48 3.33 -2.93 12.37
C SER A 48 4.39 -1.92 11.89
N THR A 49 5.49 -2.36 11.27
CA THR A 49 6.58 -1.48 10.81
C THR A 49 6.75 -1.43 9.29
N HIS A 50 6.09 -2.32 8.54
CA HIS A 50 6.27 -2.43 7.10
C HIS A 50 5.10 -3.19 6.45
N TYR A 51 4.99 -3.11 5.14
CA TYR A 51 4.03 -3.89 4.38
C TYR A 51 4.60 -4.39 3.06
N HIS A 52 4.02 -5.49 2.60
CA HIS A 52 4.28 -6.08 1.30
C HIS A 52 3.01 -6.15 0.47
N LEU A 53 3.08 -5.79 -0.80
CA LEU A 53 1.97 -5.90 -1.75
C LEU A 53 2.42 -6.63 -3.01
N ALA A 54 1.55 -7.48 -3.53
CA ALA A 54 1.66 -8.05 -4.88
C ALA A 54 0.67 -7.31 -5.80
N VAL A 55 1.19 -6.55 -6.76
CA VAL A 55 0.39 -5.68 -7.63
C VAL A 55 0.66 -6.00 -9.09
N MET A 56 -0.39 -6.21 -9.88
CA MET A 56 -0.27 -6.26 -11.33
C MET A 56 -0.43 -4.84 -11.88
N SER A 57 0.59 -4.29 -12.54
CA SER A 57 0.60 -2.88 -12.98
C SER A 57 1.30 -2.67 -14.32
N HIS A 58 0.96 -1.59 -15.02
CA HIS A 58 1.79 -1.05 -16.11
C HIS A 58 2.94 -0.19 -15.59
N ASP A 59 2.69 0.57 -14.53
CA ASP A 59 3.63 1.43 -13.81
C ASP A 59 3.11 1.61 -12.37
N PRO A 60 3.77 1.02 -11.34
CA PRO A 60 3.28 1.09 -9.97
C PRO A 60 3.57 2.44 -9.28
N ALA A 61 4.31 3.36 -9.90
CA ALA A 61 4.72 4.60 -9.26
C ALA A 61 3.54 5.50 -8.80
N PRO A 62 2.46 5.69 -9.59
CA PRO A 62 1.29 6.47 -9.16
C PRO A 62 0.58 5.83 -7.96
N PHE A 63 0.47 4.50 -7.94
CA PHE A 63 -0.12 3.74 -6.84
C PHE A 63 0.67 3.91 -5.54
N ILE A 64 2.00 3.74 -5.61
CA ILE A 64 2.91 3.94 -4.46
C ILE A 64 2.81 5.37 -3.94
N SER A 65 2.79 6.37 -4.84
CA SER A 65 2.66 7.78 -4.46
C SER A 65 1.33 8.06 -3.75
N SER A 66 0.23 7.48 -4.22
CA SER A 66 -1.08 7.62 -3.59
C SER A 66 -1.09 7.04 -2.17
N LEU A 67 -0.45 5.89 -1.95
CA LEU A 67 -0.37 5.27 -0.62
C LEU A 67 0.47 6.08 0.38
N ARG A 68 1.59 6.64 -0.06
CA ARG A 68 2.51 7.39 0.82
C ARG A 68 1.93 8.72 1.31
N HIS A 69 1.15 9.42 0.49
CA HIS A 69 0.57 10.72 0.88
C HIS A 69 -0.60 10.60 1.86
N SER A 70 -1.31 9.47 1.89
CA SER A 70 -2.50 9.30 2.71
C SER A 70 -2.22 8.88 4.15
N TYR A 71 -1.05 8.30 4.43
CA TYR A 71 -0.71 7.81 5.77
C TYR A 71 0.23 8.74 6.56
N GLY A 72 0.90 9.69 5.91
CA GLY A 72 1.79 10.67 6.57
C GLY A 72 1.08 11.87 7.21
N ARG A 73 -0.26 11.84 7.34
CA ARG A 73 -1.07 12.93 7.93
C ARG A 73 -1.73 12.57 9.26
N TYR A 74 -1.37 11.43 9.86
CA TYR A 74 -1.69 11.09 11.24
C TYR A 74 -0.41 11.02 12.07
#